data_AF-A0A813E0B8-F1
#
_entry.id   AF-A0A813E0B8-F1
#
_cell.length_a   1.000
_cell.length_b   1.000
_cell.length_c   1.000
_cell.angle_alpha   90.00
_cell.angle_beta   90.00
_cell.angle_gamma   90.00
#
_symmetry.space_group_name_H-M   'P 1'
#
loop_
_entity.id
_entity.type
_entity.pdbx_description
1 polymer ?
#
loop_
_entity_poly.entity_id
_entity_poly.type
_entity_poly.pdbx_seq_one_letter_code
_entity_poly.pdbx_strand_id
1 'polypeptide(L)'
;MAPAQHACLRLRRKHRFTGPGHVLLATAAVAAFGTATFAAFVEMQAAAPRSDERDAQQSRRRALVALAVASAPREPAAAFENREAGVEQRRKRQLFAEDEGKEVRMVMPGGGSGTNKRQLPECPMGRASANCFSSTALRLSGAKINPWVFHGKASAEEAMRELREVVDAYLPGQSGIDGGGFKVAQQDSDYLMVNYESRRFGYIDDVEFFFKPQERGAQSTEPGVSGRVLVRSASRLGEADFGVNAVRLNRLAADLRAKGGWEAPAITQETHPKYWEANCPLPGSVLPC
;
A
#
# COMPACT_ATOMS: atom_id res chain seq x y z
N MET A 1 13.15 -39.77 47.13
CA MET A 1 14.53 -40.30 46.97
C MET A 1 15.21 -39.59 45.80
N ALA A 2 16.53 -39.66 45.70
CA ALA A 2 17.44 -38.75 44.98
C ALA A 2 17.12 -38.36 43.50
N PRO A 3 17.57 -37.17 43.04
CA PRO A 3 17.50 -36.70 41.66
C PRO A 3 18.83 -36.91 40.88
N ALA A 4 18.80 -36.70 39.56
CA ALA A 4 19.98 -36.55 38.71
C ALA A 4 19.64 -35.69 37.48
N GLN A 5 20.53 -35.00 36.80
CA GLN A 5 21.68 -34.14 37.15
C GLN A 5 22.15 -33.56 35.79
N HIS A 6 22.72 -32.37 35.82
CA HIS A 6 23.20 -31.56 34.68
C HIS A 6 23.92 -32.29 33.52
N ALA A 7 23.78 -31.72 32.31
CA ALA A 7 24.85 -31.68 31.32
C ALA A 7 24.94 -30.28 30.69
N CYS A 8 26.01 -29.54 31.01
CA CYS A 8 26.31 -28.22 30.43
C CYS A 8 27.56 -28.34 29.56
N LEU A 9 27.43 -28.19 28.24
CA LEU A 9 28.56 -28.24 27.31
C LEU A 9 28.92 -26.85 26.76
N ARG A 10 29.91 -26.23 27.41
CA ARG A 10 30.69 -25.13 26.83
C ARG A 10 31.84 -25.72 26.02
N LEU A 11 32.02 -25.31 24.77
CA LEU A 11 33.30 -25.42 24.06
C LEU A 11 33.81 -24.06 23.61
N ARG A 12 35.15 -23.94 23.55
CA ARG A 12 35.89 -22.67 23.56
C ARG A 12 36.50 -22.31 22.21
N ARG A 13 36.45 -21.01 21.89
CA ARG A 13 37.45 -20.16 21.21
C ARG A 13 38.60 -20.84 20.44
N LYS A 14 38.71 -20.48 19.14
CA LYS A 14 39.90 -19.95 18.43
C LYS A 14 39.43 -19.29 17.10
N HIS A 15 40.19 -18.51 16.33
CA HIS A 15 41.57 -18.01 16.51
C HIS A 15 41.66 -16.46 16.33
N ARG A 16 42.35 -15.97 15.28
CA ARG A 16 42.71 -14.58 14.91
C ARG A 16 43.34 -14.62 13.49
N PHE A 17 43.25 -13.53 12.70
CA PHE A 17 44.25 -12.96 11.76
C PHE A 17 43.59 -11.72 11.10
N THR A 18 43.88 -10.45 11.45
CA THR A 18 45.03 -9.54 11.14
C THR A 18 45.23 -9.17 9.66
N GLY A 19 45.08 -7.88 9.33
CA GLY A 19 45.56 -7.27 8.08
C GLY A 19 44.88 -5.92 7.73
N PRO A 20 45.57 -4.77 7.83
CA PRO A 20 45.07 -3.47 7.36
C PRO A 20 45.57 -3.11 5.95
N GLY A 21 44.80 -2.32 5.21
CA GLY A 21 45.18 -1.77 3.89
C GLY A 21 44.88 -0.27 3.82
N HIS A 22 45.91 0.53 3.50
CA HIS A 22 45.87 1.99 3.52
C HIS A 22 45.66 2.61 2.12
N VAL A 23 45.03 3.78 2.10
CA VAL A 23 45.34 4.96 1.25
C VAL A 23 45.20 4.82 -0.28
N LEU A 24 44.35 5.68 -0.85
CA LEU A 24 44.81 6.62 -1.88
C LEU A 24 43.91 7.88 -1.93
N LEU A 25 44.50 9.04 -1.63
CA LEU A 25 43.96 10.33 -2.05
C LEU A 25 44.27 10.53 -3.55
N ALA A 26 43.34 11.12 -4.28
CA ALA A 26 43.64 11.84 -5.52
C ALA A 26 42.92 13.19 -5.50
N THR A 27 43.67 14.26 -5.76
CA THR A 27 43.25 15.66 -5.65
C THR A 27 43.06 16.33 -7.01
N ALA A 28 42.30 17.43 -7.02
CA ALA A 28 42.30 18.49 -8.04
C ALA A 28 41.63 18.12 -9.40
N ALA A 29 41.21 19.06 -10.26
CA ALA A 29 41.34 20.52 -10.23
C ALA A 29 40.31 21.23 -11.15
N VAL A 30 40.17 22.56 -11.00
CA VAL A 30 39.84 23.57 -12.07
C VAL A 30 38.48 23.42 -12.80
N ALA A 31 37.46 24.30 -12.71
CA ALA A 31 37.32 25.78 -12.70
C ALA A 31 36.89 26.40 -14.07
N ALA A 32 36.33 27.63 -13.99
CA ALA A 32 35.74 28.51 -15.02
C ALA A 32 34.19 28.49 -15.06
N PHE A 33 33.47 29.49 -14.51
CA PHE A 33 33.32 30.89 -14.98
C PHE A 33 32.76 31.03 -16.40
N GLY A 34 31.46 31.33 -16.49
CA GLY A 34 30.79 31.87 -17.66
C GLY A 34 29.98 33.10 -17.24
N THR A 35 30.51 34.30 -17.50
CA THR A 35 29.86 35.57 -17.16
C THR A 35 28.80 35.96 -18.19
N ALA A 36 27.64 36.41 -17.72
CA ALA A 36 26.62 37.01 -18.58
C ALA A 36 27.04 38.42 -19.01
N THR A 37 26.86 38.74 -20.30
CA THR A 37 26.95 40.11 -20.83
C THR A 37 25.63 40.51 -21.45
N PHE A 38 24.96 41.47 -20.80
CA PHE A 38 23.86 42.25 -21.37
C PHE A 38 24.43 43.20 -22.43
N ALA A 39 23.78 43.29 -23.59
CA ALA A 39 23.92 44.43 -24.50
C ALA A 39 22.57 44.69 -25.17
N ALA A 40 21.87 45.73 -24.70
CA ALA A 40 20.72 46.27 -25.41
C ALA A 40 21.23 47.27 -26.45
N PHE A 41 20.65 47.24 -27.65
CA PHE A 41 20.80 48.34 -28.61
C PHE A 41 19.41 48.78 -29.05
N VAL A 42 19.11 50.06 -28.79
CA VAL A 42 17.94 50.76 -29.30
C VAL A 42 18.40 51.57 -30.49
N GLU A 43 17.72 51.46 -31.62
CA GLU A 43 17.83 52.48 -32.66
C GLU A 43 16.45 52.76 -33.27
N MET A 44 16.18 54.05 -33.44
CA MET A 44 14.86 54.61 -33.71
C MET A 44 14.98 55.67 -34.79
N GLN A 45 14.32 55.47 -35.94
CA GLN A 45 13.92 56.46 -36.95
C GLN A 45 13.26 55.73 -38.15
N ALA A 46 12.37 56.33 -38.97
CA ALA A 46 11.87 57.71 -39.01
C ALA A 46 10.45 57.80 -39.61
N ALA A 47 9.87 59.01 -39.46
CA ALA A 47 8.96 59.69 -40.39
C ALA A 47 7.55 59.12 -40.70
N ALA A 48 6.55 59.97 -40.47
CA ALA A 48 5.18 59.85 -40.95
C ALA A 48 4.94 60.79 -42.15
N PRO A 49 3.77 60.68 -42.82
CA PRO A 49 3.02 61.87 -43.23
C PRO A 49 1.63 61.94 -42.57
N ARG A 50 1.06 63.16 -42.50
CA ARG A 50 -0.24 63.47 -41.90
C ARG A 50 -1.27 63.87 -42.96
N SER A 51 -2.47 63.32 -42.81
CA SER A 51 -3.79 63.94 -43.03
C SER A 51 -4.78 63.11 -42.18
N ASP A 52 -5.56 63.72 -41.29
CA ASP A 52 -6.98 64.11 -41.53
C ASP A 52 -7.83 62.91 -42.05
N GLU A 53 -8.91 62.46 -41.39
CA GLU A 53 -9.79 63.14 -40.41
C GLU A 53 -10.22 62.24 -39.23
N ARG A 54 -10.88 62.86 -38.24
CA ARG A 54 -11.33 62.25 -36.97
C ARG A 54 -12.68 61.54 -37.11
N ASP A 55 -12.75 60.31 -37.62
CA ASP A 55 -14.03 59.55 -37.57
C ASP A 55 -13.95 58.00 -37.59
N ALA A 56 -12.83 57.43 -37.13
CA ALA A 56 -12.64 55.96 -37.05
C ALA A 56 -12.38 55.42 -35.63
N GLN A 57 -12.57 56.23 -34.58
CA GLN A 57 -12.18 55.88 -33.20
C GLN A 57 -13.26 55.11 -32.40
N GLN A 58 -14.27 54.55 -33.08
CA GLN A 58 -15.38 53.84 -32.43
C GLN A 58 -15.69 52.45 -33.02
N SER A 59 -14.70 51.82 -33.67
CA SER A 59 -14.79 50.43 -34.13
C SER A 59 -13.41 49.77 -34.12
N ARG A 60 -13.34 48.47 -33.79
CA ARG A 60 -12.13 47.62 -33.78
C ARG A 60 -11.05 47.93 -32.72
N ARG A 61 -11.34 47.70 -31.44
CA ARG A 61 -10.35 47.22 -30.44
C ARG A 61 -10.97 46.54 -29.21
N ARG A 62 -11.99 45.69 -29.42
CA ARG A 62 -12.42 44.67 -28.44
C ARG A 62 -11.75 43.33 -28.77
N ALA A 63 -10.46 43.22 -28.48
CA ALA A 63 -9.75 41.95 -28.45
C ALA A 63 -8.50 42.12 -27.58
N LEU A 64 -8.52 41.51 -26.39
CA LEU A 64 -7.44 41.14 -25.46
C LEU A 64 -7.98 41.10 -24.02
N VAL A 65 -9.00 40.28 -23.79
CA VAL A 65 -9.17 39.68 -22.46
C VAL A 65 -8.11 38.60 -22.38
N ALA A 66 -6.98 38.92 -21.76
CA ALA A 66 -5.94 37.94 -21.50
C ALA A 66 -6.49 36.94 -20.48
N LEU A 67 -6.85 35.74 -20.95
CA LEU A 67 -7.07 34.59 -20.08
C LEU A 67 -5.73 34.23 -19.44
N ALA A 68 -5.43 34.85 -18.30
CA ALA A 68 -4.49 34.32 -17.33
C ALA A 68 -5.11 33.08 -16.69
N VAL A 69 -5.19 31.99 -17.46
CA VAL A 69 -5.34 30.65 -16.88
C VAL A 69 -4.06 30.43 -16.08
N ALA A 70 -4.16 30.66 -14.77
CA ALA A 70 -3.08 30.34 -13.86
C ALA A 70 -2.73 28.87 -14.08
N SER A 71 -1.55 28.62 -14.63
CA SER A 71 -0.93 27.30 -14.65
C SER A 71 -0.50 26.96 -13.24
N ALA A 72 -1.48 26.78 -12.35
CA ALA A 72 -1.31 26.01 -11.15
C ALA A 72 -0.67 24.67 -11.58
N PRO A 73 0.36 24.19 -10.86
CA PRO A 73 0.90 22.88 -11.15
C PRO A 73 -0.27 21.89 -11.04
N ARG A 74 -0.66 21.28 -12.17
CA ARG A 74 -1.58 20.14 -12.14
C ARG A 74 -0.91 19.10 -11.26
N GLU A 75 -1.48 18.89 -10.08
CA GLU A 75 -1.20 17.73 -9.23
C GLU A 75 -1.11 16.51 -10.15
N PRO A 76 -0.03 15.71 -10.08
CA PRO A 76 0.04 14.50 -10.88
C PRO A 76 -1.10 13.58 -10.42
N ALA A 77 -2.09 13.38 -11.30
CA ALA A 77 -3.21 12.47 -11.09
C ALA A 77 -2.68 11.04 -11.00
N ALA A 78 -2.32 10.59 -9.79
CA ALA A 78 -1.46 9.43 -9.62
C ALA A 78 -1.45 8.75 -8.24
N ALA A 79 -2.29 9.14 -7.26
CA ALA A 79 -2.29 8.52 -5.92
C ALA A 79 -3.57 8.85 -5.13
N PHE A 80 -3.79 8.17 -4.01
CA PHE A 80 -4.92 8.43 -3.12
C PHE A 80 -4.73 9.72 -2.29
N GLU A 81 -5.83 10.32 -1.86
CA GLU A 81 -5.85 11.64 -1.18
C GLU A 81 -5.03 11.66 0.12
N ASN A 82 -4.94 10.51 0.80
CA ASN A 82 -4.22 10.32 2.06
C ASN A 82 -2.74 9.92 1.90
N ARG A 83 -2.17 9.96 0.68
CA ARG A 83 -0.77 9.59 0.41
C ARG A 83 0.23 10.31 1.32
N GLU A 84 1.37 9.68 1.55
CA GLU A 84 2.47 10.24 2.32
C GLU A 84 3.13 11.40 1.55
N ALA A 85 3.30 12.55 2.23
CA ALA A 85 3.92 13.72 1.63
C ALA A 85 5.38 13.47 1.21
N GLY A 86 5.76 13.96 0.03
CA GLY A 86 7.13 13.84 -0.49
C GLY A 86 7.48 12.49 -1.12
N VAL A 87 6.55 11.53 -1.21
CA VAL A 87 6.78 10.27 -1.95
C VAL A 87 6.70 10.52 -3.46
N GLU A 88 7.84 10.61 -4.14
CA GLU A 88 7.89 10.83 -5.59
C GLU A 88 7.52 9.56 -6.39
N GLN A 89 6.23 9.33 -6.60
CA GLN A 89 5.71 8.22 -7.42
C GLN A 89 5.89 8.43 -8.94
N ARG A 90 6.30 9.64 -9.35
CA ARG A 90 6.09 10.24 -10.69
C ARG A 90 6.73 9.51 -11.88
N ARG A 91 7.52 8.47 -11.65
CA ARG A 91 8.21 7.66 -12.68
C ARG A 91 7.74 6.20 -12.81
N LYS A 92 6.88 5.69 -11.93
CA LYS A 92 6.57 4.23 -11.89
C LYS A 92 5.17 3.85 -12.39
N ARG A 93 4.16 4.70 -12.15
CA ARG A 93 2.77 4.46 -12.60
C ARG A 93 2.64 4.34 -14.13
N GLN A 94 3.49 5.01 -14.91
CA GLN A 94 3.51 4.93 -16.38
C GLN A 94 3.88 3.54 -16.95
N LEU A 95 4.50 2.64 -16.17
CA LEU A 95 4.78 1.26 -16.62
C LEU A 95 3.55 0.36 -16.54
N PHE A 96 2.51 0.76 -15.79
CA PHE A 96 1.33 -0.04 -15.47
C PHE A 96 0.09 0.84 -15.59
N ALA A 97 -0.30 1.13 -16.82
CA ALA A 97 -1.47 1.95 -17.12
C ALA A 97 -2.76 1.35 -16.52
N GLU A 98 -3.71 2.24 -16.24
CA GLU A 98 -4.94 2.02 -15.48
C GLU A 98 -5.79 0.83 -15.98
N ASP A 99 -5.85 -0.26 -15.20
CA ASP A 99 -7.01 -1.19 -15.21
C ASP A 99 -8.11 -0.59 -14.31
N GLU A 100 -8.46 0.68 -14.59
CA GLU A 100 -9.65 1.33 -14.04
C GLU A 100 -10.87 0.83 -14.83
N GLY A 101 -11.79 0.13 -14.14
CA GLY A 101 -13.10 -0.17 -14.69
C GLY A 101 -13.45 -1.64 -14.91
N LYS A 102 -12.55 -2.59 -14.65
CA LYS A 102 -13.02 -3.95 -14.32
C LYS A 102 -13.61 -3.93 -12.93
N GLU A 103 -14.94 -3.89 -12.89
CA GLU A 103 -15.77 -4.14 -11.73
C GLU A 103 -15.49 -5.57 -11.24
N VAL A 104 -14.43 -5.74 -10.44
CA VAL A 104 -14.06 -7.06 -9.95
C VAL A 104 -15.04 -7.44 -8.86
N ARG A 105 -16.06 -8.21 -9.24
CA ARG A 105 -17.00 -8.88 -8.35
C ARG A 105 -16.27 -10.01 -7.60
N MET A 106 -15.30 -9.61 -6.75
CA MET A 106 -14.31 -10.48 -6.10
C MET A 106 -14.95 -11.56 -5.24
N VAL A 107 -16.10 -11.26 -4.64
CA VAL A 107 -16.87 -12.25 -3.89
C VAL A 107 -17.56 -13.21 -4.86
N MET A 108 -16.80 -14.18 -5.35
CA MET A 108 -17.24 -15.17 -6.32
C MET A 108 -18.44 -15.95 -5.77
N PRO A 109 -19.47 -16.23 -6.60
CA PRO A 109 -20.46 -17.25 -6.27
C PRO A 109 -19.73 -18.60 -6.19
N GLY A 110 -19.84 -19.27 -5.03
CA GLY A 110 -19.04 -20.45 -4.72
C GLY A 110 -19.12 -21.54 -5.79
N GLY A 111 -17.97 -21.82 -6.41
CA GLY A 111 -17.80 -22.87 -7.42
C GLY A 111 -17.80 -24.26 -6.80
N GLY A 112 -18.95 -24.73 -6.35
CA GLY A 112 -19.10 -26.07 -5.76
C GLY A 112 -20.57 -26.42 -5.49
N SER A 113 -21.08 -27.38 -6.27
CA SER A 113 -22.37 -28.07 -6.14
C SER A 113 -23.44 -27.40 -5.26
N GLY A 114 -24.33 -26.62 -5.89
CA GLY A 114 -25.69 -26.40 -5.38
C GLY A 114 -25.91 -25.32 -4.32
N THR A 115 -24.92 -24.52 -3.90
CA THR A 115 -25.19 -23.35 -3.05
C THR A 115 -24.47 -22.09 -3.54
N ASN A 116 -25.22 -21.00 -3.76
CA ASN A 116 -24.72 -19.66 -4.12
C ASN A 116 -24.02 -18.97 -2.93
N LYS A 117 -23.02 -19.64 -2.34
CA LYS A 117 -22.25 -19.11 -1.22
C LYS A 117 -21.17 -18.17 -1.75
N ARG A 118 -21.43 -16.87 -1.62
CA ARG A 118 -20.40 -15.81 -1.72
C ARG A 118 -19.14 -16.24 -0.93
N GLN A 119 -17.95 -16.11 -1.51
CA GLN A 119 -16.66 -16.47 -0.90
C GLN A 119 -15.53 -15.55 -1.40
N LEU A 120 -14.51 -15.28 -0.58
CA LEU A 120 -13.30 -14.55 -0.99
C LEU A 120 -12.48 -15.34 -2.03
N PRO A 121 -11.83 -14.67 -3.00
CA PRO A 121 -10.96 -15.32 -3.98
C PRO A 121 -9.87 -16.17 -3.33
N GLU A 122 -9.47 -17.25 -4.01
CA GLU A 122 -8.29 -18.01 -3.61
C GLU A 122 -7.01 -17.24 -3.96
N CYS A 123 -5.93 -17.52 -3.22
CA CYS A 123 -4.59 -17.11 -3.62
C CYS A 123 -4.06 -18.06 -4.72
N PRO A 124 -3.25 -17.56 -5.67
CA PRO A 124 -2.57 -18.43 -6.62
C PRO A 124 -1.70 -19.49 -5.92
N MET A 125 -1.50 -20.64 -6.58
CA MET A 125 -0.64 -21.70 -6.08
C MET A 125 0.81 -21.50 -6.56
N GLY A 126 1.78 -22.06 -5.83
CA GLY A 126 3.21 -21.95 -6.18
C GLY A 126 3.82 -20.60 -5.80
N ARG A 127 4.80 -20.10 -6.57
CA ARG A 127 5.51 -18.85 -6.23
C ARG A 127 4.62 -17.61 -6.21
N ALA A 128 3.59 -17.55 -7.05
CA ALA A 128 2.58 -16.50 -7.06
C ALA A 128 1.66 -16.48 -5.81
N SER A 129 1.92 -17.32 -4.81
CA SER A 129 1.34 -17.16 -3.46
C SER A 129 2.12 -16.16 -2.60
N ALA A 130 3.35 -15.80 -2.94
CA ALA A 130 4.24 -14.98 -2.10
C ALA A 130 3.89 -13.47 -2.09
N ASN A 131 2.83 -13.06 -2.78
CA ASN A 131 2.22 -11.73 -2.69
C ASN A 131 0.74 -11.77 -2.25
N CYS A 132 0.28 -12.90 -1.69
CA CYS A 132 -1.12 -13.11 -1.36
C CYS A 132 -1.27 -13.83 -0.01
N PHE A 133 -2.19 -13.34 0.83
CA PHE A 133 -2.75 -14.07 1.96
C PHE A 133 -4.24 -14.20 1.80
N SER A 134 -4.81 -15.36 2.12
CA SER A 134 -6.27 -15.52 2.17
C SER A 134 -6.69 -16.59 3.16
N SER A 135 -7.69 -16.25 3.97
CA SER A 135 -8.39 -17.16 4.87
C SER A 135 -9.25 -18.20 4.15
N THR A 136 -9.47 -18.07 2.83
CA THR A 136 -10.09 -19.10 1.98
C THR A 136 -9.08 -19.97 1.25
N ALA A 137 -7.81 -19.56 1.12
CA ALA A 137 -6.78 -20.30 0.38
C ALA A 137 -6.60 -21.77 0.82
N LEU A 138 -6.12 -22.60 -0.09
CA LEU A 138 -5.76 -23.99 0.21
C LEU A 138 -4.58 -24.04 1.20
N ARG A 139 -4.64 -24.93 2.20
CA ARG A 139 -3.60 -25.06 3.25
C ARG A 139 -2.18 -25.25 2.69
N LEU A 140 -2.06 -25.93 1.55
CA LEU A 140 -0.78 -26.23 0.91
C LEU A 140 -0.13 -25.02 0.20
N SER A 141 -0.88 -23.93 -0.02
CA SER A 141 -0.38 -22.73 -0.72
C SER A 141 0.72 -21.98 0.04
N GLY A 142 0.74 -22.06 1.38
CA GLY A 142 1.57 -21.17 2.22
C GLY A 142 0.97 -19.77 2.44
N ALA A 143 -0.09 -19.42 1.72
CA ALA A 143 -0.83 -18.15 1.82
C ALA A 143 -2.03 -18.20 2.81
N LYS A 144 -2.26 -19.35 3.46
CA LYS A 144 -3.46 -19.61 4.25
C LYS A 144 -3.35 -19.06 5.68
N ILE A 145 -3.98 -17.91 5.91
CA ILE A 145 -4.17 -17.31 7.24
C ILE A 145 -5.43 -17.85 7.94
N ASN A 146 -5.51 -17.73 9.26
CA ASN A 146 -6.77 -17.96 9.98
C ASN A 146 -7.75 -16.79 9.70
N PRO A 147 -9.07 -17.05 9.64
CA PRO A 147 -10.07 -16.00 9.79
C PRO A 147 -9.82 -15.21 11.08
N TRP A 148 -10.12 -13.92 11.08
CA TRP A 148 -10.20 -13.16 12.32
C TRP A 148 -11.54 -13.48 13.00
N VAL A 149 -11.56 -13.55 14.32
CA VAL A 149 -12.76 -13.90 15.10
C VAL A 149 -13.13 -12.70 15.97
N PHE A 150 -14.42 -12.44 16.15
CA PHE A 150 -14.92 -11.45 17.11
C PHE A 150 -15.92 -12.09 18.07
N HIS A 151 -15.95 -11.56 19.29
CA HIS A 151 -16.75 -12.04 20.41
C HIS A 151 -17.34 -10.86 21.19
N GLY A 152 -18.49 -11.10 21.82
CA GLY A 152 -19.10 -10.15 22.76
C GLY A 152 -19.54 -8.80 22.16
N LYS A 153 -19.69 -8.71 20.83
CA LYS A 153 -20.11 -7.46 20.17
C LYS A 153 -21.63 -7.27 20.29
N ALA A 154 -22.12 -6.04 20.42
CA ALA A 154 -23.55 -5.78 20.51
C ALA A 154 -24.29 -6.21 19.23
N SER A 155 -23.64 -6.08 18.07
CA SER A 155 -24.16 -6.54 16.78
C SER A 155 -23.03 -6.87 15.77
N ALA A 156 -23.39 -7.39 14.59
CA ALA A 156 -22.44 -7.61 13.51
C ALA A 156 -21.97 -6.29 12.88
N GLU A 157 -22.85 -5.29 12.85
CA GLU A 157 -22.59 -3.93 12.36
C GLU A 157 -21.60 -3.20 13.26
N GLU A 158 -21.58 -3.48 14.57
CA GLU A 158 -20.52 -3.01 15.46
C GLU A 158 -19.15 -3.60 15.11
N ALA A 159 -19.07 -4.89 14.84
CA ALA A 159 -17.82 -5.51 14.40
C ALA A 159 -17.33 -4.92 13.05
N MET A 160 -18.26 -4.65 12.12
CA MET A 160 -17.94 -3.94 10.87
C MET A 160 -17.46 -2.50 11.13
N ARG A 161 -18.13 -1.77 12.04
CA ARG A 161 -17.77 -0.40 12.41
C ARG A 161 -16.37 -0.32 13.01
N GLU A 162 -16.03 -1.18 13.96
CA GLU A 162 -14.69 -1.20 14.57
C GLU A 162 -13.59 -1.54 13.56
N LEU A 163 -13.83 -2.47 12.64
CA LEU A 163 -12.90 -2.75 11.55
C LEU A 163 -12.75 -1.54 10.62
N ARG A 164 -13.85 -0.87 10.29
CA ARG A 164 -13.85 0.34 9.45
C ARG A 164 -13.07 1.48 10.14
N GLU A 165 -13.27 1.68 11.44
CA GLU A 165 -12.48 2.64 12.24
C GLU A 165 -10.98 2.32 12.23
N VAL A 166 -10.60 1.03 12.27
CA VAL A 166 -9.18 0.59 12.17
C VAL A 166 -8.61 0.85 10.77
N VAL A 167 -9.40 0.64 9.71
CA VAL A 167 -9.01 0.99 8.34
C VAL A 167 -8.86 2.50 8.17
N ASP A 168 -9.81 3.31 8.65
CA ASP A 168 -9.76 4.77 8.53
C ASP A 168 -8.62 5.39 9.36
N ALA A 169 -8.24 4.76 10.48
CA ALA A 169 -7.10 5.16 11.30
C ALA A 169 -5.74 4.66 10.77
N TYR A 170 -5.71 3.89 9.68
CA TYR A 170 -4.46 3.42 9.09
C TYR A 170 -3.64 4.60 8.55
N LEU A 171 -2.33 4.60 8.80
CA LEU A 171 -1.41 5.66 8.38
C LEU A 171 -0.60 5.21 7.15
N PRO A 172 -0.79 5.81 5.97
CA PRO A 172 0.08 5.63 4.81
C PRO A 172 1.55 5.92 5.13
N GLY A 173 2.45 5.16 4.52
CA GLY A 173 3.88 5.24 4.80
C GLY A 173 4.36 4.45 6.02
N GLN A 174 3.46 3.94 6.88
CA GLN A 174 3.83 3.19 8.09
C GLN A 174 4.74 2.01 7.75
N SER A 175 5.81 1.81 8.53
CA SER A 175 6.82 0.77 8.29
C SER A 175 7.44 0.77 6.87
N GLY A 176 7.39 1.91 6.16
CA GLY A 176 7.91 2.03 4.80
C GLY A 176 7.00 1.47 3.69
N ILE A 177 5.78 1.04 4.02
CA ILE A 177 4.79 0.53 3.06
C ILE A 177 3.70 1.56 2.74
N ASP A 178 2.89 1.31 1.71
CA ASP A 178 1.64 2.04 1.42
C ASP A 178 1.71 3.57 1.31
N GLY A 179 2.87 4.13 0.97
CA GLY A 179 3.08 5.58 0.85
C GLY A 179 2.25 6.24 -0.27
N GLY A 180 1.69 5.48 -1.22
CA GLY A 180 0.72 6.00 -2.20
C GLY A 180 -0.69 6.20 -1.62
N GLY A 181 -0.91 5.83 -0.36
CA GLY A 181 -2.18 5.93 0.33
C GLY A 181 -3.06 4.70 0.18
N PHE A 182 -4.34 4.87 0.51
CA PHE A 182 -5.38 3.86 0.28
C PHE A 182 -6.76 4.49 0.10
N LYS A 183 -7.70 3.75 -0.49
CA LYS A 183 -9.13 4.08 -0.46
C LYS A 183 -9.99 2.85 -0.14
N VAL A 184 -11.11 3.05 0.55
CA VAL A 184 -12.19 2.07 0.56
C VAL A 184 -12.84 2.07 -0.82
N ALA A 185 -12.85 0.90 -1.48
CA ALA A 185 -13.29 0.76 -2.87
C ALA A 185 -14.66 0.07 -2.99
N GLN A 186 -15.03 -0.77 -2.01
CA GLN A 186 -16.38 -1.30 -1.87
C GLN A 186 -16.70 -1.49 -0.39
N GLN A 187 -17.94 -1.21 0.00
CA GLN A 187 -18.47 -1.53 1.33
C GLN A 187 -19.94 -1.92 1.21
N ASP A 188 -20.23 -3.18 1.56
CA ASP A 188 -21.58 -3.73 1.71
C ASP A 188 -21.87 -3.98 3.20
N SER A 189 -23.02 -4.56 3.54
CA SER A 189 -23.37 -4.90 4.93
C SER A 189 -22.49 -5.99 5.54
N ASP A 190 -21.95 -6.92 4.74
CA ASP A 190 -21.09 -8.02 5.18
C ASP A 190 -19.72 -8.07 4.47
N TYR A 191 -19.36 -7.04 3.71
CA TYR A 191 -18.12 -7.02 2.92
C TYR A 191 -17.47 -5.63 2.90
N LEU A 192 -16.14 -5.58 2.97
CA LEU A 192 -15.33 -4.36 2.87
C LEU A 192 -14.08 -4.65 2.03
N MET A 193 -13.86 -3.85 0.99
CA MET A 193 -12.67 -3.90 0.14
C MET A 193 -11.92 -2.57 0.18
N VAL A 194 -10.62 -2.63 0.39
CA VAL A 194 -9.73 -1.49 0.52
C VAL A 194 -8.55 -1.65 -0.44
N ASN A 195 -8.31 -0.64 -1.26
CA ASN A 195 -7.18 -0.59 -2.19
C ASN A 195 -6.04 0.21 -1.58
N TYR A 196 -4.86 -0.40 -1.47
CA TYR A 196 -3.62 0.24 -1.00
C TYR A 196 -2.64 0.41 -2.17
N GLU A 197 -1.94 1.54 -2.25
CA GLU A 197 -0.89 1.76 -3.24
C GLU A 197 0.50 1.65 -2.60
N SER A 198 1.24 0.60 -2.96
CA SER A 198 2.56 0.29 -2.41
C SER A 198 3.57 1.42 -2.64
N ARG A 199 4.24 1.87 -1.56
CA ARG A 199 5.27 2.94 -1.58
C ARG A 199 6.34 2.75 -2.66
N ARG A 200 6.75 1.50 -2.89
CA ARG A 200 7.94 1.17 -3.68
C ARG A 200 7.70 1.14 -5.17
N PHE A 201 6.56 0.62 -5.63
CA PHE A 201 6.30 0.36 -7.05
C PHE A 201 5.03 1.04 -7.59
N GLY A 202 4.14 1.54 -6.73
CA GLY A 202 2.82 2.01 -7.17
C GLY A 202 1.87 0.87 -7.54
N TYR A 203 2.21 -0.37 -7.18
CA TYR A 203 1.30 -1.50 -7.33
C TYR A 203 0.12 -1.35 -6.36
N ILE A 204 -1.06 -1.70 -6.88
CA ILE A 204 -2.30 -1.75 -6.12
C ILE A 204 -2.44 -3.14 -5.50
N ASP A 205 -2.64 -3.14 -4.18
CA ASP A 205 -3.01 -4.31 -3.41
C ASP A 205 -4.50 -4.21 -3.03
N ASP A 206 -5.22 -5.32 -3.14
CA ASP A 206 -6.60 -5.46 -2.68
C ASP A 206 -6.59 -6.13 -1.30
N VAL A 207 -7.16 -5.46 -0.29
CA VAL A 207 -7.45 -6.05 1.03
C VAL A 207 -8.96 -6.20 1.17
N GLU A 208 -9.42 -7.42 1.44
CA GLU A 208 -10.83 -7.78 1.50
C GLU A 208 -11.17 -8.40 2.85
N PHE A 209 -12.31 -7.98 3.39
CA PHE A 209 -12.89 -8.48 4.62
C PHE A 209 -14.32 -8.91 4.35
N PHE A 210 -14.66 -10.15 4.72
CA PHE A 210 -15.97 -10.72 4.46
C PHE A 210 -16.54 -11.37 5.72
N PHE A 211 -17.54 -10.71 6.29
CA PHE A 211 -18.14 -11.02 7.57
C PHE A 211 -19.03 -12.26 7.47
N LYS A 212 -18.88 -13.13 8.47
CA LYS A 212 -19.69 -14.32 8.70
C LYS A 212 -20.06 -14.30 10.19
N PRO A 213 -21.03 -13.45 10.59
CA PRO A 213 -21.57 -13.48 11.94
C PRO A 213 -22.16 -14.86 12.23
N GLN A 214 -22.02 -15.33 13.47
CA GLN A 214 -22.69 -16.52 13.95
C GLN A 214 -24.13 -16.14 14.32
N GLU A 215 -25.11 -16.86 13.79
CA GLU A 215 -26.51 -16.61 14.13
C GLU A 215 -26.76 -16.87 15.63
N ARG A 216 -27.64 -16.05 16.22
CA ARG A 216 -27.98 -16.07 17.64
C ARG A 216 -28.77 -17.35 17.98
N GLY A 217 -28.05 -18.44 18.25
CA GLY A 217 -28.62 -19.75 18.53
C GLY A 217 -27.60 -20.90 18.59
N ALA A 218 -26.43 -20.76 17.95
CA ALA A 218 -25.33 -21.70 18.11
C ALA A 218 -24.59 -21.41 19.43
N GLN A 219 -24.82 -22.28 20.42
CA GLN A 219 -24.32 -22.34 21.81
C GLN A 219 -23.17 -21.38 22.15
N SER A 220 -23.47 -20.08 22.27
CA SER A 220 -22.57 -19.09 22.85
C SER A 220 -23.03 -18.82 24.28
N THR A 221 -22.15 -19.09 25.24
CA THR A 221 -22.34 -18.76 26.66
C THR A 221 -22.12 -17.29 26.95
N GLU A 222 -21.51 -16.57 26.01
CA GLU A 222 -21.15 -15.16 26.14
C GLU A 222 -22.29 -14.25 25.68
N PRO A 223 -22.59 -13.15 26.41
CA PRO A 223 -23.56 -12.16 25.95
C PRO A 223 -23.05 -11.42 24.70
N GLY A 224 -23.87 -11.36 23.66
CA GLY A 224 -23.61 -10.61 22.43
C GLY A 224 -23.61 -11.46 21.17
N VAL A 225 -23.03 -10.91 20.10
CA VAL A 225 -22.81 -11.55 18.81
C VAL A 225 -21.33 -11.93 18.71
N SER A 226 -21.09 -13.18 18.34
CA SER A 226 -19.77 -13.66 17.91
C SER A 226 -19.79 -13.94 16.41
N GLY A 227 -18.62 -14.06 15.79
CA GLY A 227 -18.52 -14.40 14.38
C GLY A 227 -17.08 -14.40 13.89
N ARG A 228 -16.92 -14.59 12.58
CA ARG A 228 -15.61 -14.53 11.93
C ARG A 228 -15.62 -13.59 10.73
N VAL A 229 -14.49 -12.97 10.48
CA VAL A 229 -14.18 -12.21 9.27
C VAL A 229 -13.20 -13.03 8.47
N LEU A 230 -13.62 -13.44 7.27
CA LEU A 230 -12.69 -13.96 6.28
C LEU A 230 -11.88 -12.77 5.76
N VAL A 231 -10.56 -12.90 5.72
CA VAL A 231 -9.61 -11.88 5.26
C VAL A 231 -8.89 -12.37 4.01
N ARG A 232 -8.61 -11.47 3.06
CA ARG A 232 -7.64 -11.62 1.96
C ARG A 232 -6.83 -10.33 1.81
N SER A 233 -5.55 -10.45 1.47
CA SER A 233 -4.69 -9.32 1.08
C SER A 233 -3.81 -9.80 -0.06
N ALA A 234 -3.90 -9.16 -1.23
CA ALA A 234 -3.17 -9.62 -2.40
C ALA A 234 -2.76 -8.48 -3.33
N SER A 235 -1.52 -8.51 -3.81
CA SER A 235 -1.07 -7.63 -4.89
C SER A 235 -1.69 -8.03 -6.22
N ARG A 236 -2.16 -7.06 -7.02
CA ARG A 236 -2.69 -7.33 -8.37
C ARG A 236 -1.63 -7.78 -9.37
N LEU A 237 -0.35 -7.50 -9.08
CA LEU A 237 0.80 -7.75 -9.96
C LEU A 237 1.97 -8.37 -9.17
N GLY A 238 2.86 -9.05 -9.89
CA GLY A 238 4.07 -9.68 -9.36
C GLY A 238 3.89 -11.12 -8.83
N GLU A 239 5.00 -11.75 -8.44
CA GLU A 239 4.99 -13.04 -7.69
C GLU A 239 5.22 -12.83 -6.18
N ALA A 240 5.85 -11.71 -5.78
CA ALA A 240 6.29 -11.41 -4.42
C ALA A 240 6.03 -9.92 -4.09
N ASP A 241 5.74 -9.63 -2.82
CA ASP A 241 5.31 -8.31 -2.32
C ASP A 241 6.35 -7.61 -1.43
N PHE A 242 7.54 -8.20 -1.26
CA PHE A 242 8.61 -7.69 -0.40
C PHE A 242 8.21 -7.59 1.09
N GLY A 243 7.19 -8.33 1.54
CA GLY A 243 6.68 -8.31 2.91
C GLY A 243 5.47 -7.40 3.16
N VAL A 244 5.03 -6.66 2.14
CA VAL A 244 4.05 -5.58 2.28
C VAL A 244 2.70 -6.07 2.84
N ASN A 245 2.13 -7.17 2.32
CA ASN A 245 0.83 -7.64 2.78
C ASN A 245 0.88 -8.17 4.22
N ALA A 246 1.99 -8.82 4.64
CA ALA A 246 2.15 -9.29 6.01
C ALA A 246 2.25 -8.12 7.00
N VAL A 247 3.06 -7.11 6.70
CA VAL A 247 3.21 -5.91 7.55
C VAL A 247 1.88 -5.16 7.68
N ARG A 248 1.12 -5.00 6.57
CA ARG A 248 -0.20 -4.36 6.57
C ARG A 248 -1.22 -5.14 7.40
N LEU A 249 -1.38 -6.44 7.15
CA LEU A 249 -2.33 -7.28 7.89
C LEU A 249 -1.98 -7.35 9.38
N ASN A 250 -0.70 -7.41 9.73
CA ASN A 250 -0.25 -7.37 11.14
C ASN A 250 -0.59 -6.04 11.82
N ARG A 251 -0.46 -4.91 11.11
CA ARG A 251 -0.84 -3.60 11.64
C ARG A 251 -2.34 -3.52 11.93
N LEU A 252 -3.16 -3.87 10.94
CA LEU A 252 -4.62 -3.89 11.07
C LEU A 252 -5.08 -4.89 12.16
N ALA A 253 -4.46 -6.08 12.23
CA ALA A 253 -4.75 -7.08 13.26
C ALA A 253 -4.35 -6.62 14.68
N ALA A 254 -3.28 -5.82 14.83
CA ALA A 254 -2.88 -5.26 16.12
C ALA A 254 -3.84 -4.16 16.58
N ASP A 255 -4.17 -3.23 15.70
CA ASP A 255 -5.09 -2.12 15.99
C ASP A 255 -6.52 -2.64 16.27
N LEU A 256 -6.95 -3.71 15.58
CA LEU A 256 -8.23 -4.37 15.83
C LEU A 256 -8.26 -5.16 17.14
N ARG A 257 -7.18 -5.87 17.50
CA ARG A 257 -7.07 -6.48 18.84
C ARG A 257 -7.12 -5.45 19.96
N ALA A 258 -6.62 -4.23 19.73
CA ALA A 258 -6.70 -3.14 20.70
C ALA A 258 -8.13 -2.61 20.94
N LYS A 259 -9.10 -2.89 20.05
CA LYS A 259 -10.54 -2.64 20.28
C LYS A 259 -11.16 -3.61 21.31
N GLY A 260 -10.48 -4.71 21.62
CA GLY A 260 -10.98 -5.77 22.51
C GLY A 260 -12.03 -6.67 21.84
N GLY A 261 -12.19 -7.90 22.33
CA GLY A 261 -13.15 -8.87 21.78
C GLY A 261 -12.81 -9.35 20.35
N TRP A 262 -11.55 -9.27 19.94
CA TRP A 262 -11.05 -9.74 18.63
C TRP A 262 -9.87 -10.69 18.77
N GLU A 263 -9.92 -11.78 18.00
CA GLU A 263 -8.79 -12.67 17.75
C GLU A 263 -8.33 -12.50 16.29
N ALA A 264 -7.28 -11.72 16.10
CA ALA A 264 -6.62 -11.53 14.81
C ALA A 264 -5.15 -11.97 14.93
N PRO A 265 -4.81 -13.25 14.63
CA PRO A 265 -3.46 -13.77 14.76
C PRO A 265 -2.45 -13.06 13.86
N ALA A 266 -1.25 -12.82 14.37
CA ALA A 266 -0.17 -12.22 13.59
C ALA A 266 0.42 -13.23 12.59
N ILE A 267 0.78 -12.72 11.40
CA ILE A 267 1.54 -13.38 10.35
C ILE A 267 3.03 -13.23 10.69
N THR A 268 3.72 -14.35 10.91
CA THR A 268 5.11 -14.39 11.38
C THR A 268 5.92 -15.39 10.55
N GLN A 269 7.25 -15.32 10.63
CA GLN A 269 8.14 -16.32 10.01
C GLN A 269 7.84 -17.74 10.48
N GLU A 270 7.49 -17.92 11.75
CA GLU A 270 7.14 -19.23 12.33
C GLU A 270 5.84 -19.81 11.75
N THR A 271 4.86 -18.95 11.50
CA THR A 271 3.55 -19.36 10.97
C THR A 271 3.53 -19.46 9.44
N HIS A 272 4.35 -18.67 8.75
CA HIS A 272 4.39 -18.56 7.29
C HIS A 272 5.84 -18.58 6.73
N PRO A 273 6.64 -19.62 7.03
CA PRO A 273 8.07 -19.65 6.70
C PRO A 273 8.34 -19.51 5.19
N LYS A 274 7.52 -20.14 4.34
CA LYS A 274 7.63 -20.05 2.87
C LYS A 274 7.46 -18.62 2.33
N TYR A 275 6.64 -17.79 2.99
CA TYR A 275 6.47 -16.39 2.60
C TYR A 275 7.72 -15.57 2.96
N TRP A 276 8.35 -15.86 4.11
CA TRP A 276 9.67 -15.32 4.45
C TRP A 276 10.76 -15.80 3.48
N GLU A 277 10.83 -17.10 3.17
CA GLU A 277 11.78 -17.65 2.18
C GLU A 277 11.70 -16.94 0.81
N ALA A 278 10.49 -16.60 0.37
CA ALA A 278 10.27 -15.90 -0.90
C ALA A 278 10.55 -14.38 -0.83
N ASN A 279 10.26 -13.71 0.29
CA ASN A 279 10.31 -12.25 0.39
C ASN A 279 11.54 -11.69 1.12
N CYS A 280 12.16 -12.41 2.05
CA CYS A 280 13.32 -11.91 2.81
C CYS A 280 14.58 -11.71 1.96
N PRO A 281 14.96 -12.62 1.03
CA PRO A 281 16.15 -12.43 0.21
C PRO A 281 16.06 -11.28 -0.80
N LEU A 282 14.88 -10.68 -0.97
CA LEU A 282 14.66 -9.61 -1.95
C LEU A 282 15.25 -8.28 -1.44
N PRO A 283 16.11 -7.60 -2.22
CA PRO A 283 16.70 -6.33 -1.80
C PRO A 283 15.62 -5.29 -1.47
N GLY A 284 15.60 -4.79 -0.24
CA GLY A 284 14.57 -3.87 0.27
C GLY A 284 13.24 -4.54 0.64
N SER A 285 13.29 -5.79 1.10
CA SER A 285 12.21 -6.40 1.90
C SER A 285 11.93 -5.56 3.14
N VAL A 286 10.67 -5.49 3.58
CA VAL A 286 10.25 -4.87 4.85
C VAL A 286 10.06 -5.88 5.98
N LEU A 287 10.30 -7.18 5.71
CA LEU A 287 10.27 -8.21 6.72
C LEU A 287 11.49 -8.13 7.65
N PRO A 288 11.36 -8.51 8.93
CA PRO A 288 12.52 -8.83 9.75
C PRO A 288 13.17 -10.11 9.22
N CYS A 289 14.41 -9.98 8.77
CA CYS A 289 15.27 -10.99 8.16
C CYS A 289 16.70 -10.81 8.72
#